data_AF-A0A809S731-F1
#
_entry.id   AF-A0A809S731-F1
#
_cell.length_a   1.000
_cell.length_b   1.000
_cell.length_c   1.000
_cell.angle_alpha   90.00
_cell.angle_beta   90.00
_cell.angle_gamma   90.00
#
_symmetry.space_group_name_H-M   'P 1'
#
loop_
_entity.id
_entity.type
_entity.pdbx_description
1 polymer ?
#
loop_
_entity_poly.entity_id
_entity_poly.type
_entity_poly.pdbx_seq_one_letter_code
_entity_poly.pdbx_strand_id
1 'polypeptide(L)'
;MNAKSHDIKSSLGKLDAHNIEPDEFDEIPELTAEDFARPDLVWHVDGKAVSKNEGINAFSASMKKQKISIAIDPDVVAWFKSSAGGRGYQSLINAALREAMQRKTIEETIRRVIKEELHSV
;
A
#
# COMPACT_ATOMS: atom_id res chain seq x y z
N MET A 1 41.33 12.64 20.90
CA MET A 1 40.24 12.08 21.75
C MET A 1 39.81 10.78 21.10
N ASN A 2 39.88 9.67 21.84
CA ASN A 2 39.92 8.30 21.31
C ASN A 2 38.49 7.76 21.12
N ALA A 3 38.07 7.47 19.89
CA ALA A 3 36.77 6.87 19.61
C ALA A 3 36.84 5.36 19.88
N LYS A 4 36.36 4.92 21.05
CA LYS A 4 36.19 3.49 21.34
C LYS A 4 34.99 2.97 20.55
N SER A 5 35.25 2.28 19.44
CA SER A 5 34.24 1.47 18.74
C SER A 5 33.76 0.38 19.68
N HIS A 6 32.48 0.40 20.06
CA HIS A 6 31.86 -0.73 20.73
C HIS A 6 31.39 -1.70 19.65
N ASP A 7 32.14 -2.78 19.44
CA ASP A 7 31.68 -3.92 18.66
C ASP A 7 30.40 -4.48 19.31
N ILE A 8 29.25 -4.16 18.72
CA ILE A 8 27.99 -4.80 19.08
C ILE A 8 28.11 -6.24 18.60
N LYS A 9 28.37 -7.17 19.52
CA LYS A 9 28.41 -8.63 19.28
C LYS A 9 27.05 -9.23 18.89
N SER A 10 26.18 -8.48 18.20
CA SER A 10 24.90 -8.98 17.72
C SER A 10 25.07 -9.54 16.31
N SER A 11 24.85 -10.84 16.17
CA SER A 11 24.90 -11.53 14.87
C SER A 11 23.65 -11.20 14.06
N LEU A 12 23.63 -10.04 13.41
CA LEU A 12 22.51 -9.58 12.57
C LEU A 12 22.15 -10.58 11.45
N GLY A 13 23.13 -11.28 10.89
CA GLY A 13 22.89 -12.28 9.84
C GLY A 13 22.09 -13.52 10.27
N LYS A 14 21.87 -13.74 11.57
CA LYS A 14 20.96 -14.80 12.06
C LYS A 14 19.51 -14.34 12.15
N LEU A 15 19.28 -13.04 12.33
CA LEU A 15 17.95 -12.45 12.40
C LEU A 15 17.30 -12.42 11.01
N ASP A 16 18.06 -12.06 9.98
CA ASP A 16 17.56 -12.00 8.60
C ASP A 16 17.28 -13.40 7.98
N ALA A 17 17.77 -14.47 8.60
CA ALA A 17 17.54 -15.85 8.16
C ALA A 17 16.22 -16.45 8.69
N HIS A 18 15.58 -15.79 9.65
CA HIS A 18 14.31 -16.26 10.23
C HIS A 18 13.14 -15.93 9.30
N ASN A 19 12.35 -16.94 8.95
CA ASN A 19 11.09 -16.75 8.22
C ASN A 19 9.99 -16.52 9.24
N ILE A 20 9.33 -15.37 9.16
CA ILE A 20 8.31 -14.97 10.14
C ILE A 20 7.06 -15.82 9.94
N GLU A 21 6.67 -16.59 10.96
CA GLU A 21 5.47 -17.41 10.97
C GLU A 21 4.23 -16.61 11.46
N PRO A 22 3.01 -16.97 11.02
CA PRO A 22 1.80 -16.19 11.33
C PRO A 22 1.47 -16.05 12.83
N ASP A 23 1.81 -17.05 13.64
CA ASP A 23 1.61 -17.06 15.09
C ASP A 23 2.55 -16.10 15.83
N GLU A 24 3.68 -15.73 15.23
CA GLU A 24 4.59 -14.72 15.80
C GLU A 24 3.98 -13.31 15.78
N PHE A 25 2.91 -13.10 15.00
CA PHE A 25 2.17 -11.83 15.00
C PHE A 25 1.21 -11.71 16.20
N ASP A 26 0.82 -12.82 16.84
CA ASP A 26 -0.11 -12.81 17.98
C ASP A 26 0.52 -12.19 19.24
N GLU A 27 1.85 -12.23 19.35
CA GLU A 27 2.61 -11.65 20.46
C GLU A 27 2.91 -10.16 20.26
N ILE A 28 2.67 -9.62 19.07
CA ILE A 28 2.93 -8.20 18.76
C ILE A 28 1.81 -7.36 19.38
N PRO A 29 2.13 -6.39 20.26
CA PRO A 29 1.12 -5.54 20.85
C PRO A 29 0.38 -4.73 19.77
N GLU A 30 -0.92 -4.56 19.94
CA GLU A 30 -1.71 -3.69 19.07
C GLU A 30 -1.22 -2.25 19.15
N LEU A 31 -1.13 -1.60 17.99
CA LEU A 31 -0.69 -0.22 17.90
C LEU A 31 -1.81 0.71 18.40
N THR A 32 -1.55 1.44 19.48
CA THR A 32 -2.52 2.30 20.14
C THR A 32 -2.35 3.77 19.78
N ALA A 33 -3.32 4.62 20.16
CA ALA A 33 -3.20 6.07 20.01
C ALA A 33 -2.05 6.67 20.85
N GLU A 34 -1.69 6.02 21.96
CA GLU A 34 -0.63 6.44 22.87
C GLU A 34 0.74 6.28 22.22
N ASP A 35 0.93 5.23 21.41
CA ASP A 35 2.15 5.02 20.61
C ASP A 35 2.41 6.19 19.66
N PHE A 36 1.35 6.77 19.08
CA PHE A 36 1.44 7.95 18.21
C PHE A 36 1.59 9.29 18.96
N ALA A 37 1.42 9.29 20.29
CA ALA A 37 1.54 10.45 21.17
C ALA A 37 2.89 10.51 21.90
N ARG A 38 3.73 9.49 21.74
CA ARG A 38 5.06 9.41 22.33
C ARG A 38 5.92 10.62 21.95
N PRO A 39 6.62 11.25 22.90
CA PRO A 39 7.43 12.44 22.65
C PRO A 39 8.69 12.16 21.82
N ASP A 40 9.14 10.90 21.80
CA ASP A 40 10.30 10.41 21.04
C ASP A 40 9.93 9.91 19.63
N LEU A 41 8.65 9.99 19.23
CA LEU A 41 8.21 9.56 17.91
C LEU A 41 8.76 10.49 16.81
N VAL A 42 9.63 9.95 15.96
CA VAL A 42 10.16 10.63 14.78
C VAL A 42 9.48 10.10 13.53
N TRP A 43 8.89 10.99 12.74
CA TRP A 43 8.32 10.63 11.44
C TRP A 43 9.44 10.59 10.41
N HIS A 44 9.41 9.63 9.49
CA HIS A 44 10.36 9.56 8.38
C HIS A 44 9.65 9.55 7.03
N VAL A 45 10.15 10.33 6.09
CA VAL A 45 9.75 10.31 4.67
C VAL A 45 11.02 10.16 3.84
N ASP A 46 11.09 9.12 3.02
CA ASP A 46 12.27 8.80 2.20
C ASP A 46 13.57 8.75 3.03
N GLY A 47 13.51 8.09 4.19
CA GLY A 47 14.63 7.97 5.14
C GLY A 47 14.95 9.23 5.95
N LYS A 48 14.38 10.39 5.64
CA LYS A 48 14.66 11.65 6.34
C LYS A 48 13.67 11.88 7.47
N ALA A 49 14.18 12.29 8.63
CA ALA A 49 13.34 12.71 9.75
C ALA A 49 12.55 13.97 9.38
N VAL A 50 11.24 13.94 9.55
CA VAL A 50 10.29 15.01 9.25
C VAL A 50 9.36 15.26 10.42
N SER A 51 8.64 16.39 10.39
CA SER A 51 7.58 16.64 11.37
C SER A 51 6.36 15.74 11.14
N LYS A 52 5.54 15.54 12.18
CA LYS A 52 4.25 14.82 12.06
C LYS A 52 3.37 15.38 10.94
N ASN A 53 3.25 16.70 10.84
CA ASN A 53 2.43 17.35 9.81
C ASN A 53 2.99 17.10 8.41
N GLU A 54 4.31 17.12 8.25
CA GLU A 54 4.97 16.83 6.98
C GLU A 54 4.81 15.36 6.57
N GLY A 55 4.93 14.43 7.52
CA GLY A 55 4.65 13.01 7.29
C GLY A 55 3.20 12.75 6.87
N ILE A 56 2.23 13.35 7.57
CA ILE A 56 0.80 13.28 7.20
C ILE A 56 0.55 13.90 5.82
N ASN A 57 1.21 15.02 5.51
CA ASN A 57 1.07 15.68 4.21
C ASN A 57 1.68 14.84 3.08
N ALA A 58 2.83 14.20 3.31
CA ALA A 58 3.47 13.31 2.34
C ALA A 58 2.59 12.08 2.05
N PHE A 59 2.04 11.46 3.10
CA PHE A 59 1.06 10.37 2.96
C PHE A 59 -0.19 10.82 2.21
N SER A 60 -0.75 11.97 2.57
CA SER A 60 -1.93 12.52 1.89
C SER A 60 -1.64 12.85 0.42
N ALA A 61 -0.41 13.28 0.11
CA ALA A 61 0.03 13.55 -1.24
C ALA A 61 0.15 12.28 -2.10
N SER A 62 0.64 11.16 -1.54
CA SER A 62 0.67 9.89 -2.26
C SER A 62 -0.72 9.33 -2.56
N MET A 63 -1.71 9.68 -1.73
CA MET A 63 -3.11 9.28 -1.88
C MET A 63 -3.96 10.23 -2.74
N LYS A 64 -3.36 11.26 -3.36
CA LYS A 64 -4.09 12.23 -4.19
C LYS A 64 -4.71 11.55 -5.41
N LYS A 65 -6.04 11.58 -5.46
CA LYS A 65 -6.81 11.22 -6.66
C LYS A 65 -6.67 12.33 -7.70
N GLN A 66 -6.33 11.99 -8.94
CA GLN A 66 -6.35 12.94 -10.04
C GLN A 66 -7.81 13.28 -10.41
N LYS A 67 -8.17 14.56 -10.37
CA LYS A 67 -9.48 15.04 -10.82
C LYS A 67 -9.43 15.24 -12.34
N ILE A 68 -10.18 14.41 -13.07
CA ILE A 68 -10.33 14.53 -14.52
C ILE A 68 -11.79 14.84 -14.86
N SER A 69 -12.01 15.57 -15.96
CA SER A 69 -13.34 15.75 -16.55
C SER A 69 -13.50 14.73 -17.66
N ILE A 70 -14.40 13.77 -17.50
CA ILE A 70 -14.73 12.74 -18.48
C ILE A 70 -16.24 12.71 -18.70
N ALA A 71 -16.66 12.44 -19.94
CA ALA A 71 -18.06 12.16 -20.23
C ALA A 71 -18.36 10.71 -19.87
N ILE A 72 -19.43 10.49 -19.12
CA ILE A 72 -19.96 9.17 -18.77
C ILE A 72 -21.44 9.21 -19.09
N ASP A 73 -21.96 8.12 -19.65
CA ASP A 73 -23.37 8.00 -19.99
C ASP A 73 -24.28 8.20 -18.76
N PRO A 74 -25.43 8.86 -18.93
CA PRO A 74 -26.29 9.26 -17.81
C PRO A 74 -26.89 8.06 -17.07
N ASP A 75 -27.15 6.95 -17.76
CA ASP A 75 -27.65 5.69 -17.20
C ASP A 75 -26.59 5.02 -16.31
N VAL A 76 -25.33 5.00 -16.74
CA VAL A 76 -24.20 4.47 -15.94
C VAL A 76 -24.05 5.28 -14.66
N VAL A 77 -24.09 6.62 -14.75
CA VAL A 77 -24.05 7.49 -13.56
C VAL A 77 -25.24 7.23 -12.64
N ALA A 78 -26.44 7.05 -13.19
CA ALA A 78 -27.64 6.76 -12.41
C ALA A 78 -27.52 5.43 -11.66
N TRP A 79 -26.99 4.39 -12.30
CA TRP A 79 -26.77 3.07 -11.71
C TRP A 79 -25.77 3.11 -10.54
N PHE A 80 -24.64 3.82 -10.71
CA PHE A 80 -23.68 3.98 -9.62
C PHE A 80 -24.20 4.87 -8.48
N LYS A 81 -25.06 5.84 -8.78
CA LYS A 81 -25.73 6.66 -7.75
C LYS A 81 -26.75 5.87 -6.94
N SER A 82 -27.54 5.00 -7.56
CA SER A 82 -28.49 4.14 -6.84
C SER A 82 -27.78 3.07 -6.00
N SER A 83 -26.63 2.59 -6.46
CA SER A 83 -25.79 1.60 -5.76
C SER A 83 -24.96 2.20 -4.61
N ALA A 84 -24.88 3.53 -4.52
CA ALA A 84 -24.11 4.25 -3.52
C ALA A 84 -24.85 4.33 -2.17
N GLY A 85 -25.07 3.20 -1.50
CA GLY A 85 -25.69 3.10 -0.17
C GLY A 85 -24.82 3.65 0.99
N GLY A 86 -24.11 4.77 0.79
CA GLY A 86 -23.20 5.40 1.76
C GLY A 86 -21.75 5.54 1.25
N ARG A 87 -21.34 4.72 0.28
CA ARG A 87 -20.05 4.84 -0.41
C ARG A 87 -20.25 5.74 -1.64
N GLY A 88 -19.55 6.88 -1.73
CA GLY A 88 -19.78 7.84 -2.83
C GLY A 88 -19.63 7.18 -4.22
N TYR A 89 -20.52 7.49 -5.16
CA TYR A 89 -20.60 6.87 -6.49
C TYR A 89 -19.27 6.90 -7.26
N GLN A 90 -18.46 7.96 -7.08
CA GLN A 90 -17.12 8.06 -7.67
C GLN A 90 -16.16 6.97 -7.17
N SER A 91 -16.29 6.55 -5.92
CA SER A 91 -15.48 5.45 -5.36
C SER A 91 -15.84 4.12 -5.99
N LEU A 92 -17.13 3.90 -6.32
CA LEU A 92 -17.58 2.70 -7.02
C LEU A 92 -17.10 2.68 -8.47
N ILE A 93 -17.17 3.82 -9.17
CA ILE A 93 -16.61 3.96 -10.52
C ILE A 93 -15.12 3.65 -10.51
N ASN A 94 -14.36 4.23 -9.56
CA ASN A 94 -12.93 3.94 -9.45
C ASN A 94 -12.64 2.46 -9.13
N ALA A 95 -13.46 1.81 -8.31
CA ALA A 95 -13.32 0.38 -8.02
C ALA A 95 -13.53 -0.47 -9.28
N ALA A 96 -14.58 -0.17 -10.06
CA ALA A 96 -14.86 -0.86 -11.32
C ALA A 96 -13.73 -0.67 -12.35
N LEU A 97 -13.16 0.54 -12.45
CA LEU A 97 -12.01 0.79 -13.31
C LEU A 97 -10.77 -0.02 -12.89
N ARG A 98 -10.51 -0.15 -11.59
CA ARG A 98 -9.42 -0.99 -11.06
C ARG A 98 -9.63 -2.47 -11.37
N GLU A 99 -10.85 -2.95 -11.22
CA GLU A 99 -11.19 -4.33 -11.57
C GLU A 99 -10.98 -4.60 -13.06
N ALA A 100 -11.41 -3.69 -13.93
CA ALA A 100 -11.19 -3.79 -15.37
C ALA A 100 -9.69 -3.83 -15.73
N MET A 101 -8.86 -3.02 -15.06
CA MET A 101 -7.40 -3.08 -15.21
C MET A 101 -6.85 -4.44 -14.82
N GLN A 102 -7.26 -4.98 -13.67
CA GLN A 102 -6.79 -6.28 -13.19
C GLN A 102 -7.18 -7.41 -14.15
N ARG A 103 -8.44 -7.43 -14.63
CA ARG A 103 -8.92 -8.42 -15.60
C ARG A 103 -8.08 -8.41 -16.89
N LYS A 104 -7.76 -7.22 -17.42
CA LYS A 104 -6.92 -7.07 -18.61
C LYS A 104 -5.51 -7.62 -18.39
N THR A 105 -4.87 -7.28 -17.27
CA THR A 105 -3.53 -7.78 -16.93
C THR A 105 -3.51 -9.30 -16.79
N ILE A 106 -4.55 -9.89 -16.19
CA ILE A 106 -4.68 -11.34 -16.06
C ILE A 106 -4.84 -12.00 -17.43
N GLU A 107 -5.71 -11.46 -18.30
CA GLU A 107 -5.89 -11.97 -19.66
C GLU A 107 -4.58 -11.95 -20.47
N GLU A 108 -3.85 -10.83 -20.42
CA GLU A 108 -2.55 -10.70 -21.09
C GLU A 108 -1.52 -11.70 -20.55
N THR A 109 -1.52 -11.91 -19.23
CA THR A 109 -0.64 -12.89 -18.57
C THR A 109 -0.98 -14.32 -19.00
N ILE A 110 -2.27 -14.69 -18.99
CA ILE A 110 -2.75 -16.00 -19.43
C ILE A 110 -2.40 -16.24 -20.91
N ARG A 111 -2.63 -15.25 -21.77
CA ARG A 111 -2.30 -15.35 -23.20
C ARG A 111 -0.80 -15.57 -23.43
N ARG A 112 0.06 -14.90 -22.66
CA ARG A 112 1.51 -15.10 -22.72
C ARG A 112 1.89 -16.51 -22.31
N VAL A 113 1.39 -16.98 -21.17
CA VAL A 113 1.67 -18.33 -20.67
C VAL A 113 1.20 -19.40 -21.65
N ILE A 114 -0.03 -19.31 -22.18
CA ILE A 114 -0.54 -20.24 -23.19
C ILE A 114 0.35 -20.25 -24.44
N LYS A 115 0.84 -19.08 -24.88
CA LYS A 115 1.74 -19.00 -26.03
C LYS A 115 3.09 -19.66 -25.74
N GLU A 116 3.66 -19.45 -24.56
CA GLU A 116 4.93 -20.07 -24.14
C GLU A 116 4.80 -21.61 -24.10
N GLU A 117 3.72 -22.13 -23.52
CA GLU A 117 3.46 -23.58 -23.46
C GLU A 117 3.23 -24.19 -24.86
N LEU A 118 2.53 -23.49 -25.75
CA LEU A 118 2.30 -23.97 -27.12
C LEU A 118 3.54 -23.89 -28.03
N HIS A 119 4.53 -23.05 -27.71
CA HIS A 119 5.79 -22.94 -28.48
C HIS A 119 6.93 -23.77 -27.86
N SER A 120 6.73 -24.34 -26.67
CA SER A 120 7.69 -25.22 -25.99
C SER A 120 7.47 -26.71 -26.29
N VAL A 121 6.51 -27.05 -27.17
CA VAL A 121 6.19 -28.43 -27.62
C VAL A 121 6.66 -28.64 -29.06
#